data_AF-A0A2V7P8L7-F1
#
_entry.id   AF-A0A2V7P8L7-F1
#
_cell.length_a   1.000
_cell.length_b   1.000
_cell.length_c   1.000
_cell.angle_alpha   90.00
_cell.angle_beta   90.00
_cell.angle_gamma   90.00
#
_symmetry.space_group_name_H-M   'P 1'
#
loop_
_entity.id
_entity.type
_entity.pdbx_description
1 polymer ?
#
loop_
_entity_poly.entity_id
_entity_poly.type
_entity_poly.pdbx_seq_one_letter_code
_entity_poly.pdbx_strand_id
1 'polypeptide(L)'
;MTHAPTDAGDPATIKGTTLGILWYSFRGTNDAIEKTGGMPFDNVDRSYAGSHDDAALNAGVARFRFTADPALVAQLQTSGRLARPLVTIHTTGDPIVPIWHEPLYRKKLSFFGRLLHTPITVNRYGHCNLTDAEVVAAFAVLVLKVTGFNLLVSDRVLPSLGAQAEFMRLSQAYGASPTLTHEPPP
;
A
#
# COMPACT_ATOMS: atom_id res chain seq x y z
N MET A 1 -14.16 -16.62 6.46
CA MET A 1 -13.88 -15.66 5.39
C MET A 1 -12.38 -15.53 5.19
N THR A 2 -11.91 -15.46 3.95
CA THR A 2 -10.48 -15.35 3.60
C THR A 2 -9.87 -13.98 3.95
N HIS A 3 -10.70 -12.99 4.27
CA HIS A 3 -10.33 -11.58 4.46
C HIS A 3 -9.60 -10.95 3.26
N ALA A 4 -9.61 -11.62 2.10
CA ALA A 4 -9.06 -11.10 0.88
C ALA A 4 -9.95 -9.93 0.39
N PRO A 5 -9.38 -8.77 0.03
CA PRO A 5 -10.17 -7.63 -0.42
C PRO A 5 -10.99 -7.94 -1.66
N THR A 6 -12.24 -7.48 -1.68
CA THR A 6 -13.15 -7.52 -2.83
C THR A 6 -14.07 -6.31 -2.73
N ASP A 7 -14.62 -5.86 -3.86
CA ASP A 7 -15.70 -4.87 -3.88
C ASP A 7 -17.05 -5.59 -3.98
N ALA A 8 -17.94 -5.36 -3.01
CA ALA A 8 -19.27 -5.94 -3.01
C ALA A 8 -20.16 -5.40 -4.15
N GLY A 9 -19.85 -4.19 -4.65
CA GLY A 9 -20.53 -3.59 -5.80
C GLY A 9 -20.03 -4.08 -7.15
N ASP A 10 -18.89 -4.79 -7.20
CA ASP A 10 -18.32 -5.34 -8.42
C ASP A 10 -17.80 -6.77 -8.23
N PRO A 11 -18.62 -7.79 -8.59
CA PRO A 11 -18.23 -9.19 -8.50
C PRO A 11 -16.98 -9.56 -9.32
N ALA A 12 -16.60 -8.78 -10.34
CA ALA A 12 -15.39 -9.03 -11.11
C ALA A 12 -14.11 -8.90 -10.26
N THR A 13 -14.18 -8.13 -9.17
CA THR A 13 -13.07 -7.98 -8.22
C THR A 13 -12.71 -9.30 -7.53
N ILE A 14 -13.65 -10.24 -7.34
CA ILE A 14 -13.37 -11.57 -6.80
C ILE A 14 -12.33 -12.30 -7.68
N LYS A 15 -12.53 -12.24 -9.01
CA LYS A 15 -11.59 -12.81 -9.97
C LYS A 15 -10.26 -12.07 -9.94
N GLY A 16 -10.29 -10.74 -9.88
CA GLY A 16 -9.08 -9.90 -9.79
C GLY A 16 -8.21 -10.25 -8.57
N THR A 17 -8.82 -10.31 -7.39
CA THR A 17 -8.17 -10.71 -6.14
C THR A 17 -7.59 -12.11 -6.23
N THR A 18 -8.38 -13.06 -6.74
CA THR A 18 -7.94 -14.46 -6.88
C THR A 18 -6.71 -14.56 -7.78
N LEU A 19 -6.75 -13.93 -8.96
CA LEU A 19 -5.62 -13.94 -9.89
C LEU A 19 -4.39 -13.22 -9.33
N GLY A 20 -4.60 -12.11 -8.61
CA GLY A 20 -3.52 -11.34 -7.98
C GLY A 20 -2.78 -12.14 -6.91
N ILE A 21 -3.52 -12.81 -6.02
CA ILE A 21 -2.96 -13.67 -4.99
C ILE A 21 -2.21 -14.84 -5.63
N LEU A 22 -2.80 -15.50 -6.63
CA LEU A 22 -2.16 -16.61 -7.34
C LEU A 22 -0.86 -16.18 -8.03
N TRP A 23 -0.83 -14.97 -8.62
CA TRP A 23 0.39 -14.43 -9.22
C TRP A 23 1.55 -14.34 -8.23
N TYR A 24 1.27 -13.84 -7.02
CA TYR A 24 2.28 -13.73 -5.97
C TYR A 24 2.80 -15.10 -5.52
N SER A 25 1.92 -16.11 -5.44
CA SER A 25 2.30 -17.46 -5.03
C SER A 25 3.39 -18.07 -5.91
N PHE A 26 3.44 -17.76 -7.22
CA PHE A 26 4.45 -18.32 -8.12
C PHE A 26 5.56 -17.34 -8.52
N ARG A 27 5.31 -16.03 -8.65
CA ARG A 27 6.38 -15.06 -8.96
C ARG A 27 7.04 -14.51 -7.71
N GLY A 28 6.24 -13.96 -6.79
CA GLY A 28 6.73 -13.32 -5.58
C GLY A 28 7.47 -14.30 -4.66
N THR A 29 6.89 -15.48 -4.43
CA THR A 29 7.54 -16.50 -3.58
C THR A 29 8.84 -17.01 -4.18
N ASN A 30 8.89 -17.25 -5.50
CA ASN A 30 10.10 -17.75 -6.15
C ASN A 30 11.23 -16.71 -6.16
N ASP A 31 10.92 -15.45 -6.44
CA ASP A 31 11.87 -14.34 -6.32
C ASP A 31 12.37 -14.18 -4.87
N ALA A 32 11.47 -14.32 -3.89
CA ALA A 32 11.85 -14.25 -2.48
C ALA A 32 12.76 -15.42 -2.08
N ILE A 33 12.50 -16.64 -2.58
CA ILE A 33 13.37 -17.81 -2.36
C ILE A 33 14.77 -17.56 -2.91
N GLU A 34 14.85 -17.05 -4.15
CA GLU A 34 16.13 -16.75 -4.81
C GLU A 34 16.93 -15.71 -4.01
N LYS A 35 16.27 -14.61 -3.58
CA LYS A 35 16.91 -13.53 -2.83
C LYS A 35 17.33 -13.90 -1.42
N THR A 36 16.63 -14.86 -0.80
CA THR A 36 16.83 -15.20 0.61
C THR A 36 17.49 -16.56 0.82
N GLY A 37 17.86 -17.27 -0.26
CA GLY A 37 18.57 -18.54 -0.20
C GLY A 37 17.73 -19.73 0.31
N GLY A 38 16.41 -19.58 0.42
CA GLY A 38 15.51 -20.59 0.94
C GLY A 38 14.09 -20.08 1.10
N MET A 39 13.18 -20.89 1.64
CA MET A 39 11.78 -20.51 1.83
C MET A 39 11.65 -19.46 2.95
N PRO A 40 11.22 -18.21 2.68
CA PRO A 40 11.12 -17.17 3.70
C PRO A 40 9.77 -17.15 4.43
N PHE A 41 8.95 -18.18 4.23
CA PHE A 41 7.60 -18.31 4.75
C PHE A 41 7.46 -19.61 5.55
N ASP A 42 6.64 -19.59 6.60
CA ASP A 42 6.28 -20.76 7.39
C ASP A 42 4.76 -20.82 7.62
N ASN A 43 4.19 -22.02 7.48
CA ASN A 43 2.81 -22.30 7.86
C ASN A 43 2.63 -23.70 8.49
N VAL A 44 3.69 -24.29 9.06
CA VAL A 44 3.61 -25.67 9.59
C VAL A 44 2.57 -25.77 10.71
N ASP A 45 2.51 -24.74 11.56
CA ASP A 45 1.59 -24.69 12.72
C ASP A 45 0.33 -23.84 12.44
N ARG A 46 0.14 -23.37 11.20
CA ARG A 46 -0.98 -22.48 10.87
C ARG A 46 -2.28 -23.27 10.70
N SER A 47 -3.29 -22.98 11.50
CA SER A 47 -4.67 -23.38 11.17
C SER A 47 -5.33 -22.33 10.28
N TYR A 48 -5.85 -22.76 9.13
CA TYR A 48 -6.63 -21.93 8.21
C TYR A 48 -8.11 -22.06 8.54
N ALA A 49 -8.83 -20.94 8.49
CA ALA A 49 -10.25 -20.93 8.77
C ALA A 49 -10.99 -20.05 7.78
N GLY A 50 -12.28 -20.30 7.62
CA GLY A 50 -13.17 -19.43 6.90
C GLY A 50 -13.38 -19.75 5.43
N SER A 51 -13.07 -20.97 5.02
CA SER A 51 -13.51 -21.60 3.77
C SER A 51 -14.86 -22.31 3.98
N HIS A 52 -15.35 -23.04 2.97
CA HIS A 52 -16.53 -23.89 3.11
C HIS A 52 -16.24 -25.19 3.89
N ASP A 53 -14.99 -25.66 3.89
CA ASP A 53 -14.55 -26.86 4.62
C ASP A 53 -13.11 -26.67 5.09
N ASP A 54 -12.98 -26.14 6.31
CA ASP A 54 -11.68 -25.84 6.90
C ASP A 54 -10.87 -27.10 7.22
N ALA A 55 -11.54 -28.24 7.48
CA ALA A 55 -10.85 -29.50 7.74
C ALA A 55 -10.17 -30.00 6.45
N ALA A 56 -10.90 -30.02 5.33
CA ALA A 56 -10.34 -30.38 4.04
C ALA A 56 -9.24 -29.41 3.60
N LEU A 57 -9.42 -28.10 3.78
CA LEU A 57 -8.40 -27.10 3.47
C LEU A 57 -7.11 -27.35 4.25
N ASN A 58 -7.18 -27.54 5.57
CA ASN A 58 -6.00 -27.76 6.39
C ASN A 58 -5.31 -29.09 6.13
N ALA A 59 -6.06 -30.12 5.71
CA ALA A 59 -5.52 -31.41 5.33
C ALA A 59 -4.83 -31.38 3.95
N GLY A 60 -5.32 -30.56 3.02
CA GLY A 60 -4.83 -30.51 1.64
C GLY A 60 -3.79 -29.42 1.34
N VAL A 61 -3.71 -28.37 2.16
CA VAL A 61 -2.76 -27.27 1.92
C VAL A 61 -1.31 -27.71 2.15
N ALA A 62 -0.42 -27.32 1.24
CA ALA A 62 1.01 -27.55 1.40
C ALA A 62 1.55 -26.85 2.65
N ARG A 63 2.43 -27.56 3.38
CA ARG A 63 3.11 -27.07 4.57
C ARG A 63 4.56 -26.74 4.24
N PHE A 64 4.94 -25.50 4.50
CA PHE A 64 6.25 -24.94 4.25
C PHE A 64 6.89 -24.57 5.58
N ARG A 65 8.16 -24.94 5.72
CA ARG A 65 9.01 -24.54 6.85
C ARG A 65 9.90 -23.40 6.41
N PHE A 66 10.14 -22.44 7.30
CA PHE A 66 11.15 -21.39 7.05
C PHE A 66 12.54 -22.02 6.89
N THR A 67 13.19 -21.78 5.75
CA THR A 67 14.56 -22.23 5.43
C THR A 67 15.44 -21.14 4.84
N ALA A 68 14.93 -19.92 4.68
CA ALA A 68 15.70 -18.77 4.21
C ALA A 68 16.84 -18.40 5.19
N ASP A 69 17.89 -17.79 4.64
CA ASP A 69 18.96 -17.17 5.44
C ASP A 69 18.39 -15.92 6.17
N PRO A 70 18.36 -15.91 7.51
CA PRO A 70 17.86 -14.77 8.27
C PRO A 70 18.60 -13.46 7.99
N ALA A 71 19.89 -13.52 7.65
CA ALA A 71 20.68 -12.33 7.32
C ALA A 71 20.25 -11.72 5.98
N LEU A 72 19.94 -12.55 4.98
CA LEU A 72 19.40 -12.07 3.70
C LEU A 72 17.98 -11.52 3.85
N VAL A 73 17.13 -12.18 4.65
CA VAL A 73 15.80 -11.65 4.98
C VAL A 73 15.89 -10.29 5.68
N ALA A 74 16.83 -10.13 6.62
CA ALA A 74 17.03 -8.87 7.33
C ALA A 74 17.42 -7.71 6.40
N GLN A 75 18.17 -7.98 5.32
CA GLN A 75 18.55 -6.96 4.33
C GLN A 75 17.35 -6.44 3.52
N LEU A 76 16.29 -7.23 3.38
CA LEU A 76 15.05 -6.83 2.68
C LEU A 76 14.10 -6.02 3.57
N GLN A 77 14.38 -5.90 4.86
CA GLN A 77 13.52 -5.17 5.78
C GLN A 77 13.72 -3.67 5.69
N THR A 78 12.61 -2.92 5.73
CA THR A 78 12.66 -1.48 5.95
C THR A 78 13.30 -1.15 7.29
N SER A 79 14.24 -0.19 7.29
CA SER A 79 15.01 0.19 8.48
C SER A 79 14.16 0.87 9.57
N GLY A 80 13.03 1.49 9.20
CA GLY A 80 12.18 2.26 10.11
C GLY A 80 12.83 3.52 10.69
N ARG A 81 14.02 3.91 10.19
CA ARG A 81 14.79 5.06 10.67
C ARG A 81 14.53 6.28 9.77
N LEU A 82 13.49 7.04 10.09
CA LEU A 82 13.16 8.26 9.36
C LEU A 82 13.99 9.43 9.86
N ALA A 83 14.70 10.08 8.94
CA ALA A 83 15.43 11.34 9.15
C ALA A 83 14.79 12.53 8.42
N ARG A 84 13.80 12.26 7.56
CA ARG A 84 13.05 13.24 6.78
C ARG A 84 11.57 12.85 6.78
N PRO A 85 10.66 13.80 6.52
CA PRO A 85 9.25 13.48 6.33
C PRO A 85 9.03 12.38 5.29
N LEU A 86 8.11 11.48 5.59
CA LEU A 86 7.65 10.41 4.70
C LEU A 86 6.14 10.48 4.61
N VAL A 87 5.62 10.56 3.39
CA VAL A 87 4.19 10.41 3.10
C VAL A 87 4.00 9.08 2.40
N THR A 88 3.12 8.23 2.92
CA THR A 88 2.66 7.00 2.25
C THR A 88 1.21 7.19 1.79
N ILE A 89 0.84 6.57 0.68
CA ILE A 89 -0.54 6.53 0.20
C ILE A 89 -0.92 5.10 -0.19
N HIS A 90 -2.11 4.65 0.22
CA HIS A 90 -2.50 3.26 0.10
C HIS A 90 -4.02 3.08 -0.06
N THR A 91 -4.46 2.26 -1.01
CA THR A 91 -5.85 1.81 -1.14
C THR A 91 -6.23 0.79 -0.06
N THR A 92 -7.29 1.02 0.71
CA THR A 92 -7.67 0.11 1.81
C THR A 92 -8.05 -1.29 1.34
N GLY A 93 -8.50 -1.43 0.09
CA GLY A 93 -8.87 -2.70 -0.54
C GLY A 93 -7.81 -3.25 -1.49
N ASP A 94 -6.51 -3.04 -1.22
CA ASP A 94 -5.40 -3.58 -2.01
C ASP A 94 -5.25 -5.11 -1.82
N PRO A 95 -5.51 -5.94 -2.86
CA PRO A 95 -5.41 -7.39 -2.73
C PRO A 95 -3.98 -7.94 -2.85
N ILE A 96 -3.00 -7.10 -3.18
CA ILE A 96 -1.63 -7.49 -3.51
C ILE A 96 -0.68 -7.11 -2.38
N VAL A 97 -0.76 -5.87 -1.91
CA VAL A 97 -0.02 -5.37 -0.76
C VAL A 97 -1.05 -4.91 0.27
N PRO A 98 -1.54 -5.80 1.13
CA PRO A 98 -2.63 -5.43 2.04
C PRO A 98 -2.33 -4.22 2.94
N ILE A 99 -3.36 -3.41 3.21
CA ILE A 99 -3.26 -2.19 4.03
C ILE A 99 -2.68 -2.41 5.43
N TRP A 100 -2.77 -3.61 5.99
CA TRP A 100 -2.18 -3.92 7.30
C TRP A 100 -0.64 -3.82 7.33
N HIS A 101 0.03 -3.70 6.17
CA HIS A 101 1.45 -3.36 6.11
C HIS A 101 1.76 -1.94 6.62
N GLU A 102 0.86 -0.97 6.44
CA GLU A 102 1.01 0.41 6.94
C GLU A 102 1.21 0.45 8.46
N PRO A 103 0.32 -0.14 9.30
CA PRO A 103 0.53 -0.17 10.74
C PRO A 103 1.73 -1.03 11.15
N LEU A 104 2.10 -2.09 10.40
CA LEU A 104 3.33 -2.85 10.69
C LEU A 104 4.59 -2.00 10.47
N TYR A 105 4.65 -1.23 9.38
CA TYR A 105 5.73 -0.29 9.14
C TYR A 105 5.76 0.79 10.22
N ARG A 106 4.60 1.38 10.56
CA ARG A 106 4.50 2.42 11.60
C ARG A 106 4.94 1.91 12.99
N LYS A 107 4.77 0.62 13.29
CA LYS A 107 5.27 -0.01 14.53
C LYS A 107 6.80 -0.02 14.61
N LYS A 108 7.52 -0.10 13.47
CA LYS A 108 9.00 -0.03 13.42
C LYS A 108 9.54 1.37 13.73
N LEU A 109 8.73 2.41 13.57
CA LEU A 109 9.18 3.80 13.75
C LEU A 109 9.34 4.16 15.23
N SER A 110 10.42 4.90 15.53
CA SER A 110 10.60 5.58 16.82
C SER A 110 9.50 6.64 17.06
N PHE A 111 9.41 7.17 18.27
CA PHE A 111 8.47 8.25 18.57
C PHE A 111 8.62 9.43 17.60
N PHE A 112 9.84 9.94 17.42
CA PHE A 112 10.12 11.01 16.46
C PHE A 112 9.88 10.57 15.00
N GLY A 113 10.19 9.31 14.66
CA GLY A 113 9.88 8.78 13.32
C GLY A 113 8.38 8.80 13.02
N ARG A 114 7.53 8.53 14.00
CA ARG A 114 6.06 8.59 13.84
C ARG A 114 5.54 10.00 13.60
N LEU A 115 6.26 11.04 14.05
CA LEU A 115 5.96 12.45 13.75
C LEU A 115 6.34 12.83 12.32
N LEU A 116 7.33 12.14 11.74
CA LEU A 116 7.76 12.33 10.35
C LEU A 116 6.91 11.54 9.34
N HIS A 117 6.18 10.52 9.80
CA HIS A 117 5.38 9.65 8.95
C HIS A 117 3.91 10.09 8.87
N THR A 118 3.46 10.46 7.67
CA THR A 118 2.06 10.83 7.36
C THR A 118 1.44 9.77 6.43
N PRO A 119 0.64 8.83 6.96
CA PRO A 119 -0.07 7.86 6.14
C PRO A 119 -1.35 8.45 5.55
N ILE A 120 -1.59 8.21 4.26
CA ILE A 120 -2.82 8.57 3.55
C ILE A 120 -3.50 7.29 3.08
N THR A 121 -4.79 7.15 3.38
CA THR A 121 -5.57 5.98 2.94
C THR A 121 -6.70 6.39 2.01
N VAL A 122 -6.87 5.66 0.92
CA VAL A 122 -7.96 5.81 -0.04
C VAL A 122 -8.90 4.62 0.09
N ASN A 123 -10.18 4.85 0.39
CA ASN A 123 -11.14 3.77 0.54
C ASN A 123 -11.61 3.26 -0.83
N ARG A 124 -10.84 2.36 -1.44
CA ARG A 124 -11.10 1.81 -2.78
C ARG A 124 -10.47 0.42 -2.90
N TYR A 125 -11.10 -0.44 -3.69
CA TYR A 125 -10.51 -1.72 -4.11
C TYR A 125 -9.43 -1.51 -5.18
N GLY A 126 -8.39 -2.35 -5.13
CA GLY A 126 -7.38 -2.46 -6.19
C GLY A 126 -5.98 -2.02 -5.76
N HIS A 127 -4.97 -2.64 -6.37
CA HIS A 127 -3.56 -2.35 -6.10
C HIS A 127 -3.14 -1.05 -6.76
N CYS A 128 -2.69 -0.07 -5.96
CA CYS A 128 -2.34 1.28 -6.44
C CYS A 128 -3.44 1.94 -7.29
N ASN A 129 -4.72 1.63 -7.02
CA ASN A 129 -5.86 2.22 -7.72
C ASN A 129 -6.12 3.65 -7.22
N LEU A 130 -5.19 4.54 -7.53
CA LEU A 130 -5.13 5.94 -7.11
C LEU A 130 -5.37 6.85 -8.32
N THR A 131 -6.03 7.98 -8.12
CA THR A 131 -6.16 9.03 -9.14
C THR A 131 -4.91 9.91 -9.17
N ASP A 132 -4.66 10.57 -10.29
CA ASP A 132 -3.58 11.56 -10.39
C ASP A 132 -3.74 12.67 -9.35
N ALA A 133 -4.98 13.09 -9.07
CA ALA A 133 -5.28 14.07 -8.03
C ALA A 133 -4.89 13.58 -6.63
N GLU A 134 -5.15 12.30 -6.32
CA GLU A 134 -4.76 11.68 -5.05
C GLU A 134 -3.24 11.64 -4.89
N VAL A 135 -2.51 11.29 -5.96
CA VAL A 135 -1.05 11.24 -5.97
C VAL A 135 -0.44 12.64 -5.83
N VAL A 136 -0.92 13.61 -6.60
CA VAL A 136 -0.42 15.00 -6.53
C VAL A 136 -0.75 15.64 -5.18
N ALA A 137 -1.88 15.31 -4.56
CA ALA A 137 -2.19 15.76 -3.20
C ALA A 137 -1.23 15.17 -2.16
N ALA A 138 -0.92 13.87 -2.23
CA ALA A 138 0.08 13.25 -1.36
C ALA A 138 1.46 13.92 -1.53
N PHE A 139 1.82 14.27 -2.77
CA PHE A 139 3.04 15.02 -3.05
C PHE A 139 2.99 16.45 -2.50
N ALA A 140 1.87 17.17 -2.59
CA ALA A 140 1.71 18.49 -1.99
C ALA A 140 1.88 18.46 -0.47
N VAL A 141 1.36 17.42 0.20
CA VAL A 141 1.58 17.19 1.63
C VAL A 141 3.06 16.96 1.92
N LEU A 142 3.77 16.16 1.10
CA LEU A 142 5.20 15.95 1.25
C LEU A 142 5.98 17.26 1.12
N VAL A 143 5.69 18.08 0.10
CA VAL A 143 6.33 19.38 -0.12
C VAL A 143 6.14 20.30 1.08
N LEU A 144 4.92 20.38 1.62
CA LEU A 144 4.66 21.14 2.85
C LEU A 144 5.50 20.62 4.02
N LYS A 145 5.51 19.30 4.26
CA LYS A 145 6.24 18.72 5.39
C LYS A 145 7.74 18.91 5.30
N VAL A 146 8.30 18.90 4.09
CA VAL A 146 9.74 19.04 3.84
C VAL A 146 10.17 20.50 3.87
N THR A 147 9.38 21.40 3.28
CA THR A 147 9.81 22.78 2.99
C THR A 147 9.13 23.84 3.87
N GLY A 148 7.97 23.54 4.45
CA GLY A 148 7.10 24.51 5.11
C GLY A 148 6.24 25.34 4.15
N PHE A 149 6.39 25.15 2.82
CA PHE A 149 5.64 25.89 1.81
C PHE A 149 4.61 25.01 1.11
N ASN A 150 3.51 25.63 0.70
CA ASN A 150 2.48 24.96 -0.10
C ASN A 150 2.91 24.82 -1.56
N LEU A 151 2.53 23.70 -2.17
CA LEU A 151 2.83 23.43 -3.58
C LEU A 151 2.01 24.35 -4.50
N LEU A 152 2.67 24.89 -5.51
CA LEU A 152 2.03 25.52 -6.67
C LEU A 152 1.91 24.47 -7.77
N VAL A 153 0.70 24.28 -8.29
CA VAL A 153 0.41 23.28 -9.33
C VAL A 153 -0.29 23.96 -10.49
N SER A 154 0.17 23.72 -11.72
CA SER A 154 -0.54 24.16 -12.92
C SER A 154 -1.84 23.37 -13.07
N ASP A 155 -2.93 24.05 -13.43
CA ASP A 155 -4.21 23.40 -13.74
C ASP A 155 -4.11 22.39 -14.90
N ARG A 156 -3.08 22.49 -15.74
CA ARG A 156 -2.77 21.49 -16.79
C ARG A 156 -2.46 20.10 -16.23
N VAL A 157 -1.92 20.01 -15.01
CA VAL A 157 -1.65 18.74 -14.32
C VAL A 157 -2.96 18.07 -13.90
N LEU A 158 -3.99 18.86 -13.59
CA LEU A 158 -5.29 18.40 -13.14
C LEU A 158 -6.38 19.01 -14.03
N PRO A 159 -6.55 18.52 -15.26
CA PRO A 159 -7.31 19.23 -16.30
C PRO A 159 -8.82 19.26 -16.04
N SER A 160 -9.35 18.40 -15.17
CA SER A 160 -10.78 18.36 -14.85
C SER A 160 -11.09 19.06 -13.53
N LEU A 161 -12.23 19.76 -13.46
CA LEU A 161 -12.71 20.38 -12.22
C LEU A 161 -12.89 19.36 -11.09
N GLY A 162 -13.29 18.12 -11.43
CA GLY A 162 -13.39 17.02 -10.47
C GLY A 162 -12.03 16.66 -9.86
N ALA A 163 -11.00 16.52 -10.68
CA ALA A 163 -9.63 16.23 -10.23
C ALA A 163 -9.07 17.38 -9.37
N GLN A 164 -9.33 18.62 -9.76
CA GLN A 164 -8.93 19.81 -8.97
C GLN A 164 -9.62 19.83 -7.61
N ALA A 165 -10.93 19.56 -7.55
CA ALA A 165 -11.67 19.50 -6.30
C ALA A 165 -11.18 18.35 -5.39
N GLU A 166 -10.92 17.17 -5.96
CA GLU A 166 -10.36 16.03 -5.23
C GLU A 166 -8.98 16.35 -4.65
N PHE A 167 -8.09 16.91 -5.47
CA PHE A 167 -6.75 17.34 -5.08
C PHE A 167 -6.80 18.33 -3.91
N MET A 168 -7.62 19.38 -4.03
CA MET A 168 -7.74 20.40 -2.98
C MET A 168 -8.30 19.81 -1.69
N ARG A 169 -9.36 18.99 -1.77
CA ARG A 169 -9.98 18.33 -0.61
C ARG A 169 -8.98 17.44 0.12
N LEU A 170 -8.26 16.59 -0.60
CA LEU A 170 -7.30 15.68 0.01
C LEU A 170 -6.10 16.43 0.59
N SER A 171 -5.55 17.41 -0.12
CA SER A 171 -4.44 18.23 0.38
C SER A 171 -4.80 18.93 1.70
N GLN A 172 -5.98 19.56 1.75
CA GLN A 172 -6.48 20.28 2.92
C GLN A 172 -6.74 19.37 4.11
N ALA A 173 -7.22 18.14 3.89
CA ALA A 173 -7.42 17.16 4.94
C ALA A 173 -6.12 16.81 5.70
N TYR A 174 -4.95 17.03 5.07
CA TYR A 174 -3.62 16.82 5.67
C TYR A 174 -2.87 18.14 5.94
N GLY A 175 -3.58 19.27 5.95
CA GLY A 175 -3.06 20.59 6.33
C GLY A 175 -2.33 21.34 5.20
N ALA A 176 -2.26 20.78 3.99
CA ALA A 176 -1.74 21.49 2.83
C ALA A 176 -2.80 22.39 2.21
N SER A 177 -2.39 23.59 1.78
CA SER A 177 -3.21 24.56 1.06
C SER A 177 -2.52 24.94 -0.26
N PRO A 178 -2.40 23.99 -1.20
CA PRO A 178 -1.77 24.25 -2.49
C PRO A 178 -2.57 25.25 -3.31
N THR A 179 -1.90 25.89 -4.26
CA THR A 179 -2.52 26.84 -5.19
C THR A 179 -2.51 26.26 -6.59
N LEU A 180 -3.67 26.27 -7.25
CA LEU A 180 -3.78 25.98 -8.67
C LEU A 180 -3.55 27.27 -9.46
N THR A 181 -2.57 27.26 -10.36
CA THR A 181 -2.31 28.38 -11.26
C THR A 181 -2.94 28.11 -12.61
N HIS A 182 -3.74 29.06 -13.10
CA HIS A 182 -4.25 29.02 -14.47
C HIS A 182 -3.18 29.52 -15.42
N GLU A 183 -2.77 28.69 -16.36
CA GLU A 183 -1.80 29.08 -17.39
C GLU A 183 -2.51 29.18 -18.74
N PRO A 184 -2.56 30.38 -19.38
CA PRO A 184 -3.23 30.53 -20.67
C PRO A 184 -2.62 29.58 -21.71
N PRO A 185 -3.43 29.02 -22.64
CA PRO A 185 -2.90 28.15 -23.69
C PRO A 185 -1.80 28.87 -24.50
N PRO A 186 -0.78 28.13 -24.99
CA PRO A 186 0.30 28.70 -25.78
C PRO A 186 -0.18 29.32 -27.10
#